data_AF-A0A1I5G514-F1
#
_entry.id   AF-A0A1I5G514-F1
#
_cell.length_a   1.000
_cell.length_b   1.000
_cell.length_c   1.000
_cell.angle_alpha   90.00
_cell.angle_beta   90.00
_cell.angle_gamma   90.00
#
_symmetry.space_group_name_H-M   'P 1'
#
loop_
_entity.id
_entity.type
_entity.pdbx_description
1 polymer ?
#
loop_
_entity_poly.entity_id
_entity_poly.type
_entity_poly.pdbx_seq_one_letter_code
_entity_poly.pdbx_strand_id
1 'polypeptide(L)'
;MPGSPELDQVREARRKLAAYAGFSRTYWVVHGCALVLLAGLPIWLSYLPGAAPGVQWVLVAIAAVATAHSVIQRRRTGVQLPRRIGAYPSARWLWYAVLVISLAGLGLIHVLVAGGQRTAALLVLLPVAAAIFAGQHRIRAKMRDDIAAGRIAP
;
A
#
# COMPACT_ATOMS: atom_id res chain seq x y z
N MET A 1 29.46 26.54 14.29
CA MET A 1 30.36 25.56 13.65
C MET A 1 29.68 25.07 12.37
N PRO A 2 30.27 25.30 11.19
CA PRO A 2 29.80 24.64 9.97
C PRO A 2 30.03 23.14 10.16
N GLY A 3 29.00 22.33 9.89
CA GLY A 3 29.07 20.87 10.03
C GLY A 3 30.19 20.29 9.16
N SER A 4 30.79 19.19 9.60
CA SER A 4 31.85 18.55 8.82
C SER A 4 31.35 18.18 7.42
N PRO A 5 32.17 18.33 6.37
CA PRO A 5 31.75 18.08 4.99
C PRO A 5 31.26 16.64 4.76
N GLU A 6 31.73 15.68 5.55
CA GLU A 6 31.25 14.30 5.56
C GLU A 6 29.79 14.18 6.02
N LEU A 7 29.35 14.94 7.04
CA LEU A 7 27.97 14.92 7.51
C LEU A 7 27.01 15.52 6.47
N ASP A 8 27.46 16.53 5.74
CA ASP A 8 26.68 17.14 4.65
C ASP A 8 26.58 16.20 3.43
N GLN A 9 27.65 15.47 3.08
CA GLN A 9 27.61 14.44 2.04
C GLN A 9 26.63 13.31 2.40
N VAL A 10 26.64 12.83 3.65
CA VAL A 10 25.71 11.80 4.11
C VAL A 10 24.26 12.30 4.08
N ARG A 11 24.02 13.56 4.46
CA ARG A 11 22.70 14.18 4.42
C ARG A 11 22.17 14.32 3.00
N GLU A 12 23.03 14.69 2.05
CA GLU A 12 22.67 14.80 0.65
C GLU A 12 22.42 13.44 0.00
N ALA A 13 23.22 12.42 0.33
CA ALA A 13 22.98 11.05 -0.10
C ALA A 13 21.62 10.52 0.40
N ARG A 14 21.25 10.80 1.66
CA ARG A 14 19.93 10.46 2.21
C ARG A 14 18.78 11.18 1.50
N ARG A 15 18.95 12.47 1.14
CA ARG A 15 17.95 13.20 0.34
C ARG A 15 17.78 12.60 -1.05
N LYS A 16 18.88 12.26 -1.74
CA LYS A 16 18.84 11.60 -3.04
C LYS A 16 18.13 10.25 -2.96
N LEU A 17 18.44 9.43 -1.95
CA LEU A 17 17.75 8.17 -1.68
C LEU A 17 16.24 8.35 -1.40
N ALA A 18 15.87 9.35 -0.59
CA ALA A 18 14.47 9.67 -0.33
C ALA A 18 13.71 10.17 -1.58
N ALA A 19 14.40 10.84 -2.50
CA ALA A 19 13.85 11.22 -3.81
C ALA A 19 13.54 9.99 -4.67
N TYR A 20 14.47 9.03 -4.75
CA TYR A 20 14.28 7.77 -5.49
C TYR A 20 13.26 6.81 -4.86
N ALA A 21 12.99 6.94 -3.55
CA ALA A 21 11.96 6.15 -2.86
C ALA A 21 10.51 6.56 -3.20
N GLY A 22 10.31 7.64 -3.98
CA GLY A 22 8.99 8.07 -4.44
C GLY A 22 8.45 7.18 -5.57
N PHE A 23 7.22 6.69 -5.44
CA PHE A 23 6.53 6.01 -6.53
C PHE A 23 5.94 7.00 -7.54
N SER A 24 5.87 6.60 -8.80
CA SER A 24 5.28 7.41 -9.88
C SER A 24 3.78 7.63 -9.66
N ARG A 25 3.22 8.69 -10.27
CA ARG A 25 1.77 8.92 -10.27
C ARG A 25 1.01 7.74 -10.87
N THR A 26 1.56 7.14 -11.94
CA THR A 26 0.99 5.96 -12.59
C THR A 26 0.88 4.78 -11.64
N TYR A 27 1.89 4.54 -10.80
CA TYR A 27 1.82 3.49 -9.78
C TYR A 27 0.63 3.70 -8.84
N TRP A 28 0.43 4.93 -8.36
CA TRP A 28 -0.67 5.24 -7.46
C TRP A 28 -2.03 5.09 -8.13
N VAL A 29 -2.20 5.53 -9.37
CA VAL A 29 -3.44 5.32 -10.13
C VAL A 29 -3.75 3.83 -10.27
N VAL A 30 -2.76 3.03 -10.71
CA VAL A 30 -2.92 1.57 -10.86
C VAL A 30 -3.23 0.92 -9.51
N HIS A 31 -2.57 1.35 -8.43
CA HIS A 31 -2.81 0.83 -7.09
C HIS A 31 -4.23 1.13 -6.60
N GLY A 32 -4.73 2.35 -6.81
CA GLY A 32 -6.11 2.72 -6.47
C GLY A 32 -7.13 1.86 -7.22
N CYS A 33 -6.95 1.69 -8.54
CA CYS A 33 -7.81 0.83 -9.34
C CYS A 33 -7.80 -0.62 -8.85
N ALA A 34 -6.61 -1.18 -8.61
CA ALA A 34 -6.46 -2.54 -8.08
C ALA A 34 -7.16 -2.70 -6.71
N LEU A 35 -7.08 -1.66 -5.86
CA LEU A 35 -7.67 -1.69 -4.53
C LEU A 35 -9.20 -1.72 -4.58
N VAL A 36 -9.83 -0.91 -5.44
CA VAL A 36 -11.29 -0.93 -5.66
C VAL A 36 -11.74 -2.28 -6.20
N LEU A 37 -11.01 -2.82 -7.19
CA LEU A 37 -11.33 -4.13 -7.78
C LEU A 37 -11.26 -5.25 -6.73
N LEU A 38 -10.19 -5.28 -5.93
CA LEU A 38 -9.98 -6.28 -4.88
C LEU A 38 -10.97 -6.13 -3.73
N ALA A 39 -11.21 -4.92 -3.22
CA ALA A 39 -12.15 -4.69 -2.13
C ALA A 39 -13.61 -4.93 -2.55
N GLY A 40 -13.91 -4.74 -3.84
CA GLY A 40 -15.24 -5.00 -4.41
C GLY A 40 -15.49 -6.48 -4.75
N LEU A 41 -14.49 -7.36 -4.64
CA LEU A 41 -14.64 -8.80 -4.93
C LEU A 41 -15.90 -9.46 -4.36
N PRO A 42 -16.24 -9.33 -3.06
CA PRO A 42 -17.46 -9.92 -2.53
C PRO A 42 -18.72 -9.39 -3.23
N ILE A 43 -18.73 -8.12 -3.63
CA ILE A 43 -19.84 -7.52 -4.38
C ILE A 43 -19.92 -8.13 -5.78
N TRP A 44 -18.80 -8.15 -6.52
CA TRP A 44 -18.75 -8.72 -7.88
C TRP A 44 -19.15 -10.20 -7.90
N LEU A 45 -18.65 -10.98 -6.94
CA LEU A 45 -19.00 -12.39 -6.75
C LEU A 45 -20.49 -12.59 -6.46
N SER A 46 -21.12 -11.66 -5.75
CA SER A 46 -22.56 -11.74 -5.45
C SER A 46 -23.46 -11.63 -6.69
N TYR A 47 -22.94 -11.08 -7.80
CA TYR A 47 -23.61 -11.03 -9.10
C TYR A 47 -23.31 -12.24 -10.00
N LEU A 48 -22.30 -13.06 -9.66
CA LEU A 48 -21.83 -14.20 -10.45
C LEU A 48 -21.89 -15.51 -9.64
N PRO A 49 -23.10 -16.06 -9.39
CA PRO A 49 -23.24 -17.34 -8.70
C PRO A 49 -22.53 -18.45 -9.51
N GLY A 50 -21.51 -19.09 -8.91
CA GLY A 50 -20.72 -20.17 -9.53
C GLY A 50 -19.29 -19.80 -9.95
N ALA A 51 -18.88 -18.53 -9.88
CA ALA A 51 -17.56 -18.07 -10.33
C ALA A 51 -16.40 -18.23 -9.31
N ALA A 52 -16.66 -18.85 -8.16
CA ALA A 52 -15.70 -18.99 -7.06
C ALA A 52 -14.32 -19.58 -7.46
N PRO A 53 -14.21 -20.59 -8.35
CA PRO A 53 -12.92 -21.14 -8.74
C PRO A 53 -12.06 -20.16 -9.56
N GLY A 54 -12.69 -19.40 -10.47
CA GLY A 54 -11.98 -18.45 -11.33
C GLY A 54 -11.39 -17.26 -10.56
N VAL A 55 -12.08 -16.82 -9.51
CA VAL A 55 -11.64 -15.69 -8.68
C VAL A 55 -10.37 -16.01 -7.88
N GLN A 56 -10.21 -17.25 -7.40
CA GLN A 56 -8.98 -17.68 -6.72
C GLN A 56 -7.77 -17.58 -7.65
N TRP A 57 -7.91 -18.00 -8.91
CA TRP A 57 -6.84 -17.89 -9.91
C TRP A 57 -6.50 -16.45 -10.28
N VAL A 58 -7.50 -15.56 -10.33
CA VAL A 58 -7.27 -14.12 -10.55
C VAL A 58 -6.49 -13.52 -9.37
N LEU A 59 -6.86 -13.85 -8.13
CA LEU A 59 -6.14 -13.41 -6.93
C LEU A 59 -4.69 -13.90 -6.93
N VAL A 60 -4.46 -15.16 -7.28
CA VAL A 60 -3.12 -15.75 -7.40
C VAL A 60 -2.31 -15.03 -8.49
N ALA A 61 -2.91 -14.76 -9.65
CA ALA A 61 -2.24 -14.03 -10.72
C ALA A 61 -1.85 -12.61 -10.29
N ILE A 62 -2.72 -11.89 -9.59
CA ILE A 62 -2.43 -10.56 -9.03
C ILE A 62 -1.28 -10.65 -8.02
N ALA A 63 -1.30 -11.63 -7.11
CA ALA A 63 -0.23 -11.83 -6.14
C ALA A 63 1.12 -12.15 -6.83
N ALA A 64 1.10 -12.98 -7.86
CA ALA A 64 2.27 -13.35 -8.64
C ALA A 64 2.87 -12.13 -9.37
N VAL A 65 2.04 -11.34 -10.05
CA VAL A 65 2.46 -10.12 -10.75
C VAL A 65 3.01 -9.08 -9.77
N ALA A 66 2.34 -8.86 -8.63
CA ALA A 66 2.82 -7.93 -7.60
C ALA A 66 4.18 -8.37 -7.03
N THR A 67 4.35 -9.68 -6.81
CA THR A 67 5.62 -10.26 -6.34
C THR A 67 6.72 -10.11 -7.39
N ALA A 68 6.43 -10.45 -8.65
CA ALA A 68 7.37 -10.31 -9.76
C ALA A 68 7.81 -8.86 -9.95
N HIS A 69 6.87 -7.90 -9.94
CA HIS A 69 7.17 -6.47 -10.02
C HIS A 69 8.08 -6.02 -8.87
N SER A 70 7.80 -6.47 -7.63
CA SER A 70 8.65 -6.16 -6.48
C SER A 70 10.08 -6.69 -6.64
N VAL A 71 10.26 -7.86 -7.23
CA VAL A 71 11.60 -8.43 -7.48
C VAL A 71 12.32 -7.69 -8.60
N ILE A 72 11.64 -7.39 -9.71
CA ILE A 72 12.20 -6.69 -10.87
C ILE A 72 12.64 -5.28 -10.48
N GLN A 73 11.81 -4.54 -9.75
CA GLN A 73 12.11 -3.19 -9.34
C GLN A 73 13.34 -3.14 -8.43
N ARG A 74 13.50 -4.12 -7.52
CA ARG A 74 14.66 -4.25 -6.63
C ARG A 74 15.96 -4.54 -7.38
N ARG A 75 15.90 -5.38 -8.44
CA ARG A 75 17.06 -5.64 -9.29
C ARG A 75 17.48 -4.41 -10.10
N ARG A 76 16.51 -3.59 -10.54
CA ARG A 76 16.79 -2.36 -11.30
C ARG A 76 17.34 -1.21 -10.46
N THR A 77 16.89 -1.04 -9.22
CA THR A 77 17.27 0.12 -8.42
C THR A 77 18.60 -0.04 -7.67
N GLY A 78 19.09 -1.26 -7.45
CA GLY A 78 20.37 -1.54 -6.75
C GLY A 78 20.38 -1.17 -5.25
N VAL A 79 19.46 -0.33 -4.80
CA VAL A 79 19.31 0.14 -3.42
C VAL A 79 18.49 -0.87 -2.61
N GLN A 80 19.08 -1.42 -1.55
CA GLN A 80 18.39 -2.27 -0.58
C GLN A 80 17.88 -1.44 0.60
N LEU A 81 16.67 -0.89 0.49
CA LEU A 81 15.97 -0.32 1.65
C LEU A 81 15.31 -1.44 2.47
N PRO A 82 15.31 -1.36 3.81
CA PRO A 82 14.66 -2.36 4.65
C PRO A 82 13.17 -2.45 4.30
N ARG A 83 12.73 -3.69 4.01
CA ARG A 83 11.37 -4.03 3.54
C ARG A 83 10.34 -3.94 4.67
N ARG A 84 10.77 -3.98 5.93
CA ARG A 84 9.92 -4.08 7.10
C ARG A 84 9.44 -2.69 7.52
N ILE A 85 8.12 -2.51 7.57
CA ILE A 85 7.49 -1.27 8.03
C ILE A 85 7.88 -0.95 9.48
N GLY A 86 8.16 -1.98 10.28
CA GLY A 86 8.67 -1.83 11.65
C GLY A 86 10.02 -1.10 11.76
N ALA A 87 10.80 -1.00 10.68
CA ALA A 87 12.04 -0.21 10.65
C ALA A 87 11.80 1.31 10.62
N TYR A 88 10.54 1.74 10.39
CA TYR A 88 10.14 3.15 10.25
C TYR A 88 9.21 3.55 11.41
N PRO A 89 9.75 4.20 12.47
CA PRO A 89 9.02 4.44 13.71
C PRO A 89 7.81 5.38 13.53
N SER A 90 7.87 6.32 12.58
CA SER A 90 6.75 7.24 12.31
C SER A 90 5.65 6.59 11.46
N ALA A 91 6.02 5.61 10.63
CA ALA A 91 5.10 4.93 9.74
C ALA A 91 4.37 3.75 10.40
N ARG A 92 4.94 3.15 11.47
CA ARG A 92 4.39 1.96 12.13
C ARG A 92 2.96 2.16 12.66
N TRP A 93 2.71 3.26 13.39
CA TRP A 93 1.42 3.52 14.03
C TRP A 93 0.35 3.80 13.00
N LEU A 94 0.70 4.57 11.97
CA LEU A 94 -0.18 4.83 10.85
C LEU A 94 -0.49 3.55 10.07
N TRP A 95 0.50 2.65 9.92
CA TRP A 95 0.28 1.35 9.30
C TRP A 95 -0.71 0.48 10.07
N TYR A 96 -0.61 0.39 11.40
CA TYR A 96 -1.59 -0.32 12.21
C TYR A 96 -2.99 0.30 12.10
N ALA A 97 -3.10 1.62 12.14
CA ALA A 97 -4.38 2.30 11.98
C ALA A 97 -5.02 1.98 10.62
N VAL A 98 -4.24 2.05 9.54
CA VAL A 98 -4.73 1.71 8.19
C VAL A 98 -5.10 0.23 8.09
N LEU A 99 -4.33 -0.66 8.71
CA LEU A 99 -4.64 -2.09 8.74
C LEU A 99 -6.00 -2.35 9.42
N VAL A 100 -6.23 -1.75 10.60
CA VAL A 100 -7.50 -1.86 11.33
C VAL A 100 -8.67 -1.33 10.51
N ILE A 101 -8.53 -0.14 9.91
CA ILE A 101 -9.54 0.44 9.03
C ILE A 101 -9.82 -0.47 7.84
N SER A 102 -8.77 -1.07 7.25
CA SER A 102 -8.92 -1.97 6.10
C SER A 102 -9.71 -3.22 6.49
N LEU A 103 -9.34 -3.85 7.61
CA LEU A 103 -10.02 -5.06 8.09
C LEU A 103 -11.48 -4.77 8.46
N ALA A 104 -11.74 -3.66 9.16
CA ALA A 104 -13.09 -3.24 9.53
C ALA A 104 -13.94 -2.93 8.29
N GLY A 105 -13.39 -2.18 7.32
CA GLY A 105 -14.09 -1.83 6.08
C GLY A 105 -14.40 -3.04 5.21
N LEU A 106 -13.45 -3.96 5.03
CA LEU A 106 -13.67 -5.20 4.30
C LEU A 106 -14.67 -6.12 5.00
N GLY A 107 -14.59 -6.22 6.33
CA GLY A 107 -15.56 -6.97 7.14
C GLY A 107 -16.98 -6.42 6.99
N LEU A 108 -17.14 -5.10 7.05
CA LEU A 108 -18.43 -4.43 6.85
C LEU A 108 -19.01 -4.73 5.45
N ILE A 109 -18.20 -4.64 4.39
CA ILE A 109 -18.62 -4.96 3.03
C ILE A 109 -19.08 -6.43 2.94
N HIS A 110 -18.34 -7.36 3.55
CA HIS A 110 -18.72 -8.77 3.59
C HIS A 110 -20.07 -9.00 4.27
N VAL A 111 -20.30 -8.37 5.43
CA VAL A 111 -21.57 -8.48 6.17
C VAL A 111 -22.72 -7.90 5.36
N LEU A 112 -22.54 -6.74 4.71
CA LEU A 112 -23.56 -6.10 3.87
C LEU A 112 -23.93 -6.98 2.67
N VAL A 113 -22.94 -7.59 2.01
CA VAL A 113 -23.18 -8.50 0.89
C VAL A 113 -23.90 -9.76 1.36
N ALA A 114 -23.50 -10.35 2.50
CA ALA A 114 -24.16 -11.53 3.07
C ALA A 114 -25.62 -11.25 3.47
N GLY A 115 -25.91 -10.04 3.96
CA GLY A 115 -27.26 -9.56 4.27
C GLY A 115 -28.08 -9.13 3.06
N GLY A 116 -27.59 -9.34 1.83
CA GLY A 116 -28.29 -8.98 0.58
C GLY A 116 -28.27 -7.48 0.24
N GLN A 117 -27.61 -6.64 1.03
CA GLN A 117 -27.57 -5.18 0.86
C GLN A 117 -26.44 -4.75 -0.10
N ARG A 118 -26.50 -5.21 -1.35
CA ARG A 118 -25.46 -4.96 -2.36
C ARG A 118 -25.24 -3.47 -2.66
N THR A 119 -26.30 -2.68 -2.71
CA THR A 119 -26.22 -1.23 -2.97
C THR A 119 -25.51 -0.49 -1.85
N ALA A 120 -25.80 -0.83 -0.59
CA ALA A 120 -25.11 -0.27 0.57
C ALA A 120 -23.61 -0.65 0.56
N ALA A 121 -23.30 -1.90 0.21
CA ALA A 121 -21.91 -2.35 0.08
C ALA A 121 -21.13 -1.55 -0.98
N LEU A 122 -21.75 -1.22 -2.11
CA LEU A 122 -21.14 -0.37 -3.15
C LEU A 122 -20.88 1.06 -2.65
N LEU A 123 -21.82 1.64 -1.90
CA LEU A 123 -21.66 2.98 -1.33
C LEU A 123 -20.53 3.01 -0.28
N VAL A 124 -20.34 1.93 0.47
CA VAL A 124 -19.25 1.80 1.47
C VAL A 124 -17.91 1.48 0.82
N LEU A 125 -17.89 0.82 -0.34
CA LEU A 125 -16.66 0.47 -1.05
C LEU A 125 -15.79 1.69 -1.36
N LEU A 126 -16.39 2.76 -1.89
CA LEU A 126 -15.68 3.97 -2.29
C LEU A 126 -14.96 4.67 -1.12
N PRO A 127 -15.62 5.00 0.01
CA PRO A 127 -14.94 5.64 1.15
C PRO A 127 -13.91 4.72 1.81
N VAL A 128 -14.17 3.39 1.88
CA VAL A 128 -13.18 2.43 2.39
C VAL A 128 -11.95 2.43 1.49
N ALA A 129 -12.12 2.31 0.17
CA ALA A 129 -11.01 2.32 -0.76
C ALA A 129 -10.22 3.64 -0.70
N ALA A 130 -10.91 4.78 -0.62
CA ALA A 130 -10.29 6.09 -0.47
C ALA A 130 -9.50 6.23 0.84
N ALA A 131 -10.03 5.73 1.96
CA ALA A 131 -9.36 5.76 3.26
C ALA A 131 -8.07 4.92 3.24
N ILE A 132 -8.14 3.71 2.68
CA ILE A 132 -6.95 2.83 2.57
C ILE A 132 -5.92 3.47 1.63
N PHE A 133 -6.36 4.01 0.50
CA PHE A 133 -5.49 4.68 -0.46
C PHE A 133 -4.76 5.88 0.15
N ALA A 134 -5.50 6.79 0.81
CA ALA A 134 -4.93 7.94 1.50
C ALA A 134 -3.99 7.52 2.62
N GLY A 135 -4.34 6.45 3.35
CA GLY A 135 -3.51 5.81 4.36
C GLY A 135 -2.16 5.34 3.80
N GLN A 136 -2.18 4.56 2.73
CA GLN A 136 -0.98 4.08 2.04
C GLN A 136 -0.11 5.23 1.53
N HIS A 137 -0.72 6.27 0.95
CA HIS A 137 0.01 7.46 0.50
C HIS A 137 0.72 8.15 1.67
N ARG A 138 0.04 8.34 2.81
CA ARG A 138 0.65 8.96 4.00
C ARG A 138 1.71 8.10 4.66
N ILE A 139 1.54 6.77 4.72
CA ILE A 139 2.55 5.82 5.22
C ILE A 139 3.83 5.96 4.39
N ARG A 140 3.71 6.00 3.06
CA ARG A 140 4.86 6.16 2.17
C ARG A 140 5.52 7.53 2.31
N ALA A 141 4.75 8.60 2.51
CA ALA A 141 5.31 9.92 2.80
C ALA A 141 6.13 9.89 4.10
N LYS A 142 5.59 9.32 5.18
CA LYS A 142 6.28 9.18 6.47
C LYS A 142 7.54 8.31 6.39
N MET A 143 7.53 7.25 5.59
CA MET A 143 8.73 6.45 5.32
C MET A 143 9.82 7.29 4.63
N ARG A 144 9.46 8.13 3.65
CA ARG A 144 10.42 9.03 2.99
C ARG A 144 11.00 10.04 3.97
N ASP A 145 10.17 10.59 4.85
CA ASP A 145 10.62 11.51 5.90
C ASP A 145 11.58 10.83 6.88
N ASP A 146 11.29 9.58 7.28
CA ASP A 146 12.17 8.81 8.16
C ASP A 146 13.49 8.42 7.48
N ILE A 147 13.49 8.15 6.17
CA ILE A 147 14.71 7.95 5.36
C ILE A 147 15.54 9.25 5.31
N ALA A 148 14.90 10.38 5.02
CA ALA A 148 15.57 11.68 4.94
C ALA A 148 16.14 12.12 6.30
N ALA A 149 15.46 11.78 7.40
CA ALA A 149 15.91 12.03 8.76
C ALA A 149 16.93 11.00 9.27
N GLY A 150 17.12 9.87 8.57
CA GLY A 150 17.97 8.76 9.00
C GLY A 150 17.45 8.00 10.21
N ARG A 151 16.14 8.05 10.48
CA ARG A 151 15.47 7.34 11.60
C ARG A 151 15.08 5.91 11.22
N ILE A 152 15.96 5.21 10.52
CA ILE A 152 15.74 3.83 10.08
C ILE A 152 16.35 2.92 11.15
N ALA A 153 15.53 2.08 11.78
CA ALA A 153 16.03 1.04 12.66
C ALA A 153 16.64 -0.12 11.84
N PRO A 154 17.79 -0.69 12.24
CA PRO A 154 18.41 -1.84 11.58
C PRO A 154 17.55 -3.11 11.64
#